data_AF-A0A382YX62-F1
#
_entry.id   AF-A0A382YX62-F1
#
_cell.length_a   1.000
_cell.length_b   1.000
_cell.length_c   1.000
_cell.angle_alpha   90.00
_cell.angle_beta   90.00
_cell.angle_gamma   90.00
#
_symmetry.space_group_name_H-M   'P 1'
#
loop_
_entity.id
_entity.type
_entity.pdbx_description
1 polymer ?
#
loop_
_entity_poly.entity_id
_entity_poly.type
_entity_poly.pdbx_seq_one_letter_code
_entity_poly.pdbx_strand_id
1 'polypeptide(L)'
;MIEYNVAAAAANAHIEGDEYAFTAVTPTVRLGNYTQISRKTVIVSGTQQSGNNAGRDSEMAYQLAKNSKALKRDMETALTGKVAKAAGATGTARTLGGLETWTSTNTSRGTGSPVGSGAGGGAAPVDAQTKRAFTETILKAVIQSTYSSGGDPSVLMVGPFNKGVVSGFGGRSSARQMIGATKIQAAADLYASDFGDLKVIPNRFQREQSGFVLDPEYWSVAYFRDFKQEEVA
;
A
#
# COMPACT_ATOMS: atom_id res chain seq x y z
N MET A 1 -8.79 -1.71 -11.56
CA MET A 1 -7.42 -1.68 -12.10
C MET A 1 -7.53 -2.14 -13.55
N ILE A 2 -7.06 -1.32 -14.48
CA ILE A 2 -6.89 -1.70 -15.89
C ILE A 2 -5.40 -2.00 -16.03
N GLU A 3 -5.05 -3.16 -16.57
CA GLU A 3 -3.66 -3.49 -16.86
C GLU A 3 -3.28 -2.84 -18.20
N TYR A 4 -2.38 -1.87 -18.15
CA TYR A 4 -1.82 -1.19 -19.32
C TYR A 4 -0.39 -1.67 -19.52
N ASN A 5 -0.12 -2.33 -20.65
CA ASN A 5 1.20 -2.85 -20.99
C ASN A 5 1.75 -2.07 -22.19
N VAL A 6 2.74 -1.22 -21.96
CA VAL A 6 3.45 -0.51 -23.04
C VAL A 6 4.60 -1.40 -23.50
N ALA A 7 4.77 -1.54 -24.81
CA ALA A 7 5.91 -2.27 -25.37
C ALA A 7 7.23 -1.61 -24.94
N ALA A 8 8.20 -2.43 -24.52
CA ALA A 8 9.53 -1.95 -24.18
C ALA A 8 10.19 -1.29 -25.40
N ALA A 9 11.06 -0.31 -25.15
CA ALA A 9 11.84 0.33 -26.21
C ALA A 9 12.67 -0.73 -26.98
N ALA A 10 12.54 -0.73 -28.30
CA ALA A 10 13.25 -1.65 -29.19
C ALA A 10 13.94 -0.87 -30.33
N ALA A 11 14.96 -1.47 -30.93
CA ALA A 11 15.57 -0.93 -32.14
C ALA A 11 14.55 -1.01 -33.30
N ASN A 12 14.00 0.16 -33.69
CA ASN A 12 12.95 0.28 -34.70
C ASN A 12 13.53 0.71 -36.06
N ALA A 13 14.65 0.08 -36.46
CA ALA A 13 15.30 0.36 -37.73
C ALA A 13 14.77 -0.62 -38.79
N HIS A 14 14.19 -0.10 -39.86
CA HIS A 14 13.65 -0.87 -40.98
C HIS A 14 14.49 -0.64 -42.24
N ILE A 15 14.62 -1.68 -43.06
CA ILE A 15 15.27 -1.58 -44.37
C ILE A 15 14.32 -0.93 -45.39
N GLU A 16 14.87 -0.31 -46.44
CA GLU A 16 14.04 0.21 -47.53
C GLU A 16 13.34 -0.95 -48.26
N GLY A 17 12.01 -0.90 -48.36
CA GLY A 17 11.19 -1.96 -48.95
C GLY A 17 10.72 -3.05 -47.98
N ASP A 18 10.84 -2.84 -46.67
CA ASP A 18 10.32 -3.75 -45.64
C ASP A 18 8.79 -3.82 -45.66
N GLU A 19 8.24 -5.03 -45.51
CA GLU A 19 6.80 -5.29 -45.51
C GLU A 19 6.22 -5.16 -44.09
N TYR A 20 4.99 -4.66 -43.96
CA TYR A 20 4.41 -4.42 -42.64
C TYR A 20 4.02 -5.73 -41.96
N ALA A 21 4.72 -6.05 -40.86
CA ALA A 21 4.31 -7.11 -39.95
C ALA A 21 3.30 -6.56 -38.92
N PHE A 22 2.06 -7.04 -38.99
CA PHE A 22 1.03 -6.69 -38.00
C PHE A 22 1.09 -7.65 -36.82
N THR A 23 1.46 -7.15 -35.65
CA THR A 23 1.31 -7.88 -34.39
C THR A 23 -0.15 -7.85 -33.94
N ALA A 24 -0.64 -8.99 -33.44
CA ALA A 24 -1.98 -9.05 -32.85
C ALA A 24 -2.09 -8.07 -31.67
N VAL A 25 -3.11 -7.20 -31.69
CA VAL A 25 -3.38 -6.26 -30.60
C VAL A 25 -3.93 -7.04 -29.42
N THR A 26 -3.17 -7.10 -28.32
CA THR A 26 -3.67 -7.67 -27.06
C THR A 26 -4.53 -6.62 -26.36
N PRO A 27 -5.86 -6.83 -26.22
CA PRO A 27 -6.71 -5.86 -25.56
C PRO A 27 -6.42 -5.79 -24.07
N THR A 28 -6.59 -4.61 -23.47
CA THR A 28 -6.49 -4.40 -22.02
C THR A 28 -7.54 -5.23 -21.28
N VAL A 29 -7.12 -5.96 -20.25
CA VAL A 29 -8.04 -6.74 -19.40
C VAL A 29 -8.37 -5.93 -18.14
N ARG A 30 -9.66 -5.91 -17.77
CA ARG A 30 -10.10 -5.29 -16.52
C ARG A 30 -10.00 -6.28 -15.38
N LEU A 31 -9.27 -5.90 -14.33
CA LEU A 31 -9.14 -6.69 -13.11
C LEU A 31 -10.12 -6.21 -12.04
N GLY A 32 -10.82 -7.15 -11.42
CA GLY A 32 -11.85 -6.90 -10.41
C GLY A 32 -11.40 -7.26 -8.98
N ASN A 33 -11.76 -6.39 -8.02
CA ASN A 33 -11.62 -6.62 -6.59
C ASN A 33 -13.01 -6.73 -5.93
N TYR A 34 -13.08 -7.29 -4.72
CA TYR A 34 -14.30 -7.34 -3.92
C TYR A 34 -14.33 -6.20 -2.89
N THR A 35 -15.53 -5.71 -2.59
CA THR A 35 -15.76 -4.80 -1.46
C THR A 35 -15.84 -5.60 -0.16
N GLN A 36 -15.13 -5.18 0.89
CA GLN A 36 -15.25 -5.78 2.22
C GLN A 36 -16.19 -4.94 3.09
N ILE A 37 -17.01 -5.62 3.90
CA ILE A 37 -17.85 -4.96 4.91
C ILE A 37 -17.06 -4.89 6.21
N SER A 38 -16.78 -3.67 6.66
CA SER A 38 -16.13 -3.41 7.94
C SER A 38 -17.11 -2.67 8.85
N ARG A 39 -17.38 -3.22 10.04
CA ARG A 39 -18.30 -2.62 11.03
C ARG A 39 -17.75 -2.74 12.44
N LYS A 40 -18.10 -1.80 13.30
CA LYS A 40 -17.88 -1.84 14.75
C LYS A 40 -19.18 -1.42 15.44
N THR A 41 -19.57 -2.14 16.47
CA THR A 41 -20.78 -1.85 17.26
C THR A 41 -20.39 -1.31 18.63
N VAL A 42 -21.25 -0.48 19.18
CA VAL A 42 -21.16 0.06 20.55
C VAL A 42 -22.52 -0.17 21.21
N ILE A 43 -22.50 -0.53 22.49
CA ILE A 43 -23.69 -0.50 23.34
C ILE A 43 -23.33 0.26 24.62
N VAL A 44 -24.19 1.19 25.03
CA VAL A 44 -24.06 1.96 26.28
C VAL A 44 -25.38 1.81 27.04
N SER A 45 -25.32 1.55 28.35
CA SER A 45 -26.53 1.47 29.16
C SER A 45 -27.11 2.86 29.41
N GLY A 46 -28.44 2.97 29.49
CA GLY A 46 -29.11 4.24 29.80
C GLY A 46 -28.66 4.86 31.13
N THR A 47 -28.28 4.03 32.11
CA THR A 47 -27.72 4.48 33.39
C THR A 47 -26.34 5.12 33.25
N GLN A 48 -25.47 4.57 32.38
CA GLN A 48 -24.16 5.19 32.08
C GLN A 48 -24.31 6.47 31.26
N GLN A 49 -25.32 6.53 30.39
CA GLN A 49 -25.57 7.74 29.59
C GLN A 49 -26.15 8.88 30.44
N SER A 50 -26.96 8.56 31.45
CA SER A 50 -27.55 9.55 32.37
C SER A 50 -26.65 9.95 33.54
N GLY A 51 -25.58 9.19 33.80
CA GLY A 51 -24.60 9.51 34.86
C GLY A 51 -23.71 10.69 34.48
N ASN A 52 -23.24 11.45 35.48
CA ASN A 52 -22.21 12.46 35.27
C ASN A 52 -20.87 11.78 34.99
N ASN A 53 -20.60 11.50 33.72
CA ASN A 53 -19.38 10.85 33.28
C ASN A 53 -18.20 11.83 33.46
N ALA A 54 -17.19 11.42 34.23
CA ALA A 54 -16.05 12.27 34.57
C ALA A 54 -15.37 12.83 33.30
N GLY A 55 -15.57 14.13 33.04
CA GLY A 55 -14.98 14.85 31.91
C GLY A 55 -15.53 14.47 30.53
N ARG A 56 -16.75 13.90 30.44
CA ARG A 56 -17.37 13.53 29.14
C ARG A 56 -18.85 13.90 29.10
N ASP A 57 -19.24 14.65 28.07
CA ASP A 57 -20.65 15.03 27.86
C ASP A 57 -21.51 13.85 27.35
N SER A 58 -20.92 12.88 26.64
CA SER A 58 -21.63 11.68 26.17
C SER A 58 -20.68 10.49 26.00
N GLU A 59 -20.91 9.41 26.75
CA GLU A 59 -20.15 8.16 26.63
C GLU A 59 -20.40 7.49 25.27
N MET A 60 -21.61 7.61 24.72
CA MET A 60 -21.94 7.09 23.38
C MET A 60 -21.10 7.77 22.30
N ALA A 61 -20.98 9.10 22.33
CA ALA A 61 -20.17 9.84 21.37
C ALA A 61 -18.68 9.47 21.46
N TYR A 62 -18.17 9.30 22.68
CA TYR A 62 -16.78 8.88 22.90
C TYR A 62 -16.51 7.48 22.33
N GLN A 63 -17.36 6.51 22.65
CA GLN A 63 -17.19 5.13 22.18
C GLN A 63 -17.37 5.03 20.67
N LEU A 64 -18.29 5.81 20.08
CA LEU A 64 -18.41 5.92 18.64
C LEU A 64 -17.12 6.46 18.00
N ALA A 65 -16.59 7.59 18.49
CA ALA A 65 -15.36 8.16 17.96
C ALA A 65 -14.16 7.20 18.10
N LYS A 66 -14.08 6.47 19.21
CA LYS A 66 -13.07 5.42 19.44
C LYS A 66 -13.21 4.29 18.42
N ASN A 67 -14.43 3.81 18.19
CA ASN A 67 -14.69 2.74 17.24
C ASN A 67 -14.53 3.17 15.78
N SER A 68 -14.84 4.42 15.43
CA SER A 68 -14.52 4.97 14.10
C SER A 68 -13.01 5.02 13.86
N LYS A 69 -12.22 5.40 14.88
CA LYS A 69 -10.75 5.33 14.79
C LYS A 69 -10.28 3.88 14.63
N ALA A 70 -10.84 2.94 15.39
CA ALA A 70 -10.51 1.51 15.25
C ALA A 70 -10.86 0.98 13.85
N LEU A 71 -12.02 1.35 13.31
CA LEU A 71 -12.45 0.96 11.97
C LEU A 71 -11.46 1.42 10.89
N LYS A 72 -10.96 2.66 10.98
CA LYS A 72 -9.93 3.16 10.06
C LYS A 72 -8.63 2.37 10.14
N ARG A 73 -8.24 1.89 11.33
CA ARG A 73 -7.05 1.03 11.52
C ARG A 73 -7.24 -0.35 10.90
N ASP A 74 -8.42 -0.93 11.05
CA ASP A 74 -8.76 -2.21 10.42
C ASP A 74 -8.70 -2.09 8.89
N MET A 75 -9.16 -0.97 8.33
CA MET A 75 -9.06 -0.69 6.90
C MET A 75 -7.61 -0.55 6.42
N GLU A 76 -6.77 0.18 7.15
CA GLU A 76 -5.34 0.30 6.83
C GLU A 76 -4.68 -1.09 6.80
N THR A 77 -4.98 -1.93 7.81
CA THR A 77 -4.45 -3.29 7.92
C THR A 77 -4.89 -4.17 6.75
N ALA A 78 -6.16 -4.07 6.33
CA ALA A 78 -6.69 -4.83 5.20
C ALA A 78 -6.07 -4.38 3.86
N LEU A 79 -5.92 -3.07 3.64
CA LEU A 79 -5.37 -2.52 2.40
C LEU A 79 -3.87 -2.76 2.27
N THR A 80 -3.10 -2.64 3.36
CA THR A 80 -1.63 -2.75 3.35
C THR A 80 -1.12 -4.16 3.70
N GLY A 81 -2.02 -5.12 3.88
CA GLY A 81 -1.70 -6.51 4.18
C GLY A 81 -1.69 -7.43 2.96
N LYS A 82 -1.26 -8.67 3.17
CA LYS A 82 -1.23 -9.76 2.18
C LYS A 82 -2.56 -10.51 2.04
N VAL A 83 -3.69 -9.82 2.16
CA VAL A 83 -5.03 -10.46 2.16
C VAL A 83 -5.42 -10.81 0.72
N ALA A 84 -5.68 -12.08 0.43
CA ALA A 84 -6.20 -12.51 -0.88
C ALA A 84 -7.66 -12.05 -1.05
N LYS A 85 -8.03 -11.66 -2.27
CA LYS A 85 -9.42 -11.34 -2.58
C LYS A 85 -10.27 -12.61 -2.53
N ALA A 86 -11.43 -12.56 -1.88
CA ALA A 86 -12.35 -13.70 -1.81
C ALA A 86 -13.81 -13.25 -1.89
N ALA A 87 -14.62 -13.97 -2.66
CA ALA A 87 -16.05 -13.68 -2.85
C ALA A 87 -16.89 -13.91 -1.57
N GLY A 88 -16.34 -14.66 -0.59
CA GLY A 88 -17.06 -15.15 0.56
C GLY A 88 -17.94 -16.37 0.24
N ALA A 89 -18.49 -16.98 1.27
CA ALA A 89 -19.40 -18.12 1.20
C ALA A 89 -20.40 -18.06 2.37
N THR A 90 -21.32 -19.02 2.47
CA THR A 90 -22.20 -19.13 3.65
C THR A 90 -21.34 -19.30 4.91
N GLY A 91 -21.42 -18.35 5.84
CA GLY A 91 -20.59 -18.32 7.05
C GLY A 91 -19.16 -17.79 6.87
N THR A 92 -18.75 -17.42 5.65
CA THR A 92 -17.42 -16.85 5.37
C THR A 92 -17.56 -15.47 4.75
N ALA A 93 -17.01 -14.45 5.42
CA ALA A 93 -17.03 -13.09 4.91
C ALA A 93 -16.20 -12.94 3.63
N ARG A 94 -16.64 -12.05 2.74
CA ARG A 94 -15.84 -11.61 1.59
C ARG A 94 -14.67 -10.74 2.04
N THR A 95 -13.55 -10.84 1.35
CA THR A 95 -12.33 -10.07 1.64
C THR A 95 -11.86 -9.32 0.41
N LEU A 96 -11.43 -8.07 0.62
CA LEU A 96 -10.77 -7.29 -0.43
C LEU A 96 -9.33 -7.75 -0.58
N GLY A 97 -8.81 -7.77 -1.81
CA GLY A 97 -7.39 -8.01 -2.07
C GLY A 97 -6.57 -6.78 -1.68
N GLY A 98 -5.59 -6.95 -0.77
CA GLY A 98 -4.69 -5.88 -0.34
C GLY A 98 -3.59 -5.57 -1.37
N LEU A 99 -2.86 -4.47 -1.18
CA LEU A 99 -1.84 -3.95 -2.12
C LEU A 99 -0.83 -5.01 -2.58
N GLU A 100 -0.33 -5.86 -1.68
CA GLU A 100 0.64 -6.91 -2.01
C GLU A 100 0.14 -7.92 -3.05
N THR A 101 -1.18 -8.09 -3.16
CA THR A 101 -1.79 -9.10 -4.04
C THR A 101 -1.91 -8.65 -5.51
N TRP A 102 -1.72 -7.34 -5.72
CA TRP A 102 -1.85 -6.67 -7.00
C TRP A 102 -0.48 -6.37 -7.64
N THR A 103 0.61 -6.54 -6.89
CA THR A 103 1.99 -6.36 -7.41
C THR A 103 2.54 -7.66 -7.98
N SER A 104 2.90 -7.67 -9.27
CA SER A 104 3.38 -8.88 -9.98
C SER A 104 4.82 -8.76 -10.50
N THR A 105 5.13 -7.72 -11.28
CA THR A 105 6.39 -7.61 -12.04
C THR A 105 7.49 -6.87 -11.30
N ASN A 106 7.19 -5.71 -10.73
CA ASN A 106 8.19 -4.78 -10.19
C ASN A 106 8.44 -5.06 -8.71
N THR A 107 8.74 -6.33 -8.38
CA THR A 107 8.89 -6.77 -7.01
C THR A 107 10.29 -7.32 -6.76
N SER A 108 10.86 -7.00 -5.59
CA SER A 108 12.06 -7.65 -5.09
C SER A 108 11.68 -8.45 -3.86
N ARG A 109 11.39 -9.74 -4.05
CA ARG A 109 11.09 -10.67 -2.96
C ARG A 109 12.26 -11.63 -2.73
N GLY A 110 12.44 -12.08 -1.50
CA GLY A 110 13.50 -13.03 -1.15
C GLY A 110 13.19 -14.44 -1.67
N THR A 111 14.21 -15.30 -1.74
CA THR A 111 14.05 -16.73 -2.05
C THR A 111 12.98 -17.35 -1.15
N GLY A 112 12.09 -18.15 -1.74
CA GLY A 112 10.97 -18.77 -1.02
C GLY A 112 9.80 -17.84 -0.70
N SER A 113 9.78 -16.60 -1.23
CA SER A 113 8.67 -15.65 -1.06
C SER A 113 8.04 -15.23 -2.41
N PRO A 114 7.47 -16.14 -3.22
CA PRO A 114 6.87 -15.77 -4.51
C PRO A 114 5.70 -14.78 -4.34
N VAL A 115 5.44 -13.98 -5.38
CA VAL A 115 4.34 -12.98 -5.44
C VAL A 115 2.92 -13.57 -5.34
N GLY A 116 2.79 -14.90 -5.42
CA GLY A 116 1.52 -15.64 -5.39
C GLY A 116 1.09 -16.05 -6.80
N SER A 117 0.52 -17.26 -6.93
CA SER A 117 0.00 -17.75 -8.21
C SER A 117 -1.26 -16.96 -8.59
N GLY A 118 -1.11 -16.03 -9.53
CA GLY A 118 -2.14 -15.04 -9.87
C GLY A 118 -1.91 -13.65 -9.27
N ALA A 119 -0.66 -13.28 -8.96
CA ALA A 119 -0.28 -11.91 -8.63
C ALA A 119 -0.72 -10.93 -9.74
N GLY A 120 -1.19 -9.75 -9.36
CA GLY A 120 -1.91 -8.84 -10.28
C GLY A 120 -3.40 -9.21 -10.44
N GLY A 121 -3.78 -10.44 -10.07
CA GLY A 121 -5.16 -10.91 -10.00
C GLY A 121 -5.75 -10.97 -8.60
N GLY A 122 -5.03 -10.54 -7.56
CA GLY A 122 -5.51 -10.53 -6.17
C GLY A 122 -5.18 -11.78 -5.35
N ALA A 123 -4.22 -12.60 -5.80
CA ALA A 123 -3.67 -13.71 -5.02
C ALA A 123 -2.67 -13.21 -3.96
N ALA A 124 -2.70 -13.80 -2.76
CA ALA A 124 -1.75 -13.44 -1.72
C ALA A 124 -0.34 -14.00 -2.00
N PRO A 125 0.72 -13.22 -1.74
CA PRO A 125 2.08 -13.74 -1.80
C PRO A 125 2.35 -14.74 -0.66
N VAL A 126 3.33 -15.61 -0.91
CA VAL A 126 3.85 -16.53 0.11
C VAL A 126 5.04 -15.88 0.80
N ASP A 127 5.18 -16.16 2.10
CA ASP A 127 6.32 -15.68 2.89
C ASP A 127 7.28 -16.81 3.15
N ALA A 128 8.57 -16.52 2.94
CA ALA A 128 9.62 -17.44 3.33
C ALA A 128 9.72 -17.56 4.85
N GLN A 129 10.19 -18.72 5.30
CA GLN A 129 10.50 -19.00 6.70
C GLN A 129 11.57 -18.03 7.25
N THR A 130 12.56 -17.69 6.42
CA THR A 130 13.66 -16.78 6.77
C THR A 130 13.37 -15.38 6.24
N LYS A 131 13.36 -14.40 7.14
CA LYS A 131 13.14 -12.99 6.78
C LYS A 131 14.41 -12.38 6.18
N ARG A 132 14.26 -11.64 5.08
CA ARG A 132 15.34 -10.85 4.47
C ARG A 132 15.33 -9.44 5.04
N ALA A 133 16.50 -8.91 5.43
CA ALA A 133 16.62 -7.53 5.87
C ALA A 133 16.31 -6.55 4.73
N PHE A 134 15.66 -5.44 5.06
CA PHE A 134 15.42 -4.35 4.12
C PHE A 134 16.70 -3.52 3.96
N THR A 135 17.12 -3.28 2.72
CA THR A 135 18.35 -2.55 2.40
C THR A 135 18.11 -1.54 1.28
N GLU A 136 18.96 -0.53 1.20
CA GLU A 136 18.90 0.50 0.14
C GLU A 136 19.06 -0.11 -1.26
N THR A 137 19.89 -1.14 -1.40
CA THR A 137 20.05 -1.88 -2.66
C THR A 137 18.75 -2.47 -3.16
N ILE A 138 17.93 -3.04 -2.26
CA ILE A 138 16.62 -3.59 -2.60
C ILE A 138 15.68 -2.48 -3.08
N LEU A 139 15.67 -1.34 -2.37
CA LEU A 139 14.84 -0.20 -2.74
C LEU A 139 15.23 0.36 -4.12
N LYS A 140 16.53 0.60 -4.36
CA LYS A 140 17.04 1.09 -5.65
C LYS A 140 16.70 0.15 -6.81
N ALA A 141 16.84 -1.16 -6.60
CA ALA A 141 16.49 -2.15 -7.62
C ALA A 141 14.99 -2.11 -8.00
N VAL A 142 14.09 -1.88 -7.03
CA VAL A 142 12.65 -1.77 -7.29
C VAL A 142 12.28 -0.44 -7.96
N ILE A 143 12.94 0.67 -7.57
CA ILE A 143 12.73 1.97 -8.24
C ILE A 143 13.18 1.87 -9.70
N GLN A 144 14.37 1.30 -9.94
CA GLN A 144 14.88 1.11 -11.29
C GLN A 144 13.96 0.22 -12.14
N SER A 145 13.45 -0.89 -11.59
CA SER A 145 12.52 -1.74 -12.34
C SER A 145 11.19 -1.04 -12.66
N THR A 146 10.73 -0.16 -11.76
CA THR A 146 9.54 0.66 -11.98
C THR A 146 9.76 1.70 -13.06
N TYR A 147 10.88 2.41 -13.01
CA TYR A 147 11.25 3.40 -14.03
C TYR A 147 11.45 2.76 -15.41
N SER A 148 12.16 1.63 -15.49
CA SER A 148 12.33 0.88 -16.76
C SER A 148 11.02 0.36 -17.34
N SER A 149 9.98 0.19 -16.50
CA SER A 149 8.63 -0.18 -16.94
C SER A 149 7.77 1.04 -17.33
N GLY A 150 8.32 2.26 -17.26
CA GLY A 150 7.65 3.51 -17.63
C GLY A 150 6.80 4.14 -16.53
N GLY A 151 6.98 3.75 -15.26
CA GLY A 151 6.29 4.37 -14.12
C GLY A 151 7.17 5.39 -13.39
N ASP A 152 6.54 6.43 -12.83
CA ASP A 152 7.21 7.53 -12.12
C ASP A 152 6.81 7.55 -10.63
N PRO A 153 7.39 6.66 -9.79
CA PRO A 153 6.96 6.53 -8.41
C PRO A 153 7.38 7.74 -7.56
N SER A 154 6.42 8.31 -6.84
CA SER A 154 6.63 9.48 -5.98
C SER A 154 6.43 9.20 -4.49
N VAL A 155 5.91 8.03 -4.12
CA VAL A 155 5.58 7.68 -2.74
C VAL A 155 6.22 6.35 -2.33
N LEU A 156 6.90 6.35 -1.18
CA LEU A 156 7.35 5.15 -0.49
C LEU A 156 6.54 4.96 0.80
N MET A 157 5.67 3.95 0.83
CA MET A 157 4.88 3.56 2.00
C MET A 157 5.57 2.42 2.77
N VAL A 158 5.89 2.64 4.04
CA VAL A 158 6.61 1.68 4.88
C VAL A 158 6.00 1.57 6.27
N GLY A 159 6.10 0.37 6.87
CA GLY A 159 5.80 0.17 8.29
C GLY A 159 6.83 0.86 9.22
N PRO A 160 6.55 0.93 10.53
CA PRO A 160 7.37 1.67 11.50
C PRO A 160 8.81 1.16 11.58
N PHE A 161 9.02 -0.16 11.56
CA PHE A 161 10.35 -0.76 11.55
C PHE A 161 11.16 -0.36 10.30
N ASN A 162 10.56 -0.52 9.12
CA ASN A 162 11.21 -0.18 7.85
C ASN A 162 11.49 1.32 7.73
N LYS A 163 10.65 2.20 8.31
CA LYS A 163 10.94 3.65 8.37
C LYS A 163 12.21 3.95 9.16
N GLY A 164 12.45 3.22 10.26
CA GLY A 164 13.71 3.30 11.01
C GLY A 164 14.91 2.91 10.15
N VAL A 165 14.79 1.83 9.38
CA VAL A 165 15.82 1.38 8.43
C VAL A 165 16.06 2.40 7.32
N VAL A 166 15.00 2.93 6.69
CA VAL A 166 15.11 4.00 5.66
C VAL A 166 15.82 5.24 6.20
N SER A 167 15.53 5.61 7.45
CA SER A 167 16.18 6.77 8.09
C SER A 167 17.68 6.55 8.34
N GLY A 168 18.11 5.28 8.37
CA GLY A 168 19.52 4.88 8.47
C GLY A 168 20.23 4.66 7.14
N PHE A 169 19.57 4.88 5.99
CA PHE A 169 20.23 4.79 4.68
C PHE A 169 21.35 5.82 4.52
N GLY A 170 22.38 5.43 3.78
CA GLY A 170 23.59 6.24 3.57
C GLY A 170 23.33 7.41 2.62
N GLY A 171 24.34 8.24 2.38
CA GLY A 171 24.24 9.29 1.35
C GLY A 171 23.47 10.54 1.76
N ARG A 172 23.42 10.87 3.06
CA ARG A 172 23.06 12.21 3.51
C ARG A 172 24.05 13.21 2.90
N SER A 173 23.73 13.78 1.74
CA SER A 173 24.36 15.03 1.35
C SER A 173 24.04 16.01 2.45
N SER A 174 25.08 16.44 3.15
CA SER A 174 25.01 17.36 4.26
C SER A 174 24.68 18.76 3.75
N ALA A 175 23.50 18.94 3.15
CA ALA A 175 22.84 20.22 3.19
C ALA A 175 22.52 20.45 4.67
N ARG A 176 23.44 21.12 5.35
CA ARG A 176 23.33 21.52 6.75
C ARG A 176 22.06 22.36 6.90
N GLN A 177 20.92 21.72 7.16
CA GLN A 177 19.87 22.41 7.89
C GLN A 177 20.52 22.76 9.23
N MET A 178 20.72 24.06 9.45
CA MET A 178 21.09 24.61 10.75
C MET A 178 19.92 24.33 11.68
N ILE A 179 19.91 23.13 12.26
CA ILE A 179 18.97 22.77 13.30
C ILE A 179 19.43 23.56 14.53
N GLY A 180 18.66 24.59 14.91
CA GLY A 180 18.91 25.33 16.14
C GLY A 180 19.01 24.39 17.34
N ALA A 181 19.75 24.80 18.38
CA ALA A 181 20.29 24.01 19.48
C ALA A 181 19.31 23.12 20.30
N THR A 182 18.03 23.03 19.93
CA THR A 182 16.97 22.32 20.65
C THR A 182 16.23 21.24 19.83
N LYS A 183 16.69 20.89 18.62
CA LYS A 183 16.04 19.84 17.81
C LYS A 183 17.05 18.83 17.26
N ILE A 184 16.65 17.56 17.18
CA ILE A 184 17.42 16.47 16.56
C ILE A 184 16.60 15.96 15.37
N GLN A 185 17.12 16.06 14.16
CA GLN A 185 16.45 15.58 12.93
C GLN A 185 17.00 14.20 12.56
N ALA A 186 16.33 13.15 13.05
CA ALA A 186 16.74 11.76 12.82
C ALA A 186 16.04 11.10 11.62
N ALA A 187 14.86 11.57 11.20
CA ALA A 187 14.03 10.90 10.20
C ALA A 187 14.26 11.45 8.78
N ALA A 188 14.20 10.55 7.78
CA ALA A 188 14.24 10.91 6.36
C ALA A 188 12.81 11.05 5.82
N ASP A 189 12.39 12.26 5.43
CA ASP A 189 11.04 12.50 4.89
C ASP A 189 10.98 12.40 3.35
N LEU A 190 12.12 12.62 2.70
CA LEU A 190 12.32 12.50 1.26
C LEU A 190 13.51 11.59 1.00
N TYR A 191 13.38 10.70 0.02
CA TYR A 191 14.46 9.86 -0.47
C TYR A 191 14.72 10.24 -1.92
N ALA A 192 15.88 10.88 -2.16
CA ALA A 192 16.31 11.21 -3.50
C ALA A 192 16.92 9.96 -4.16
N SER A 193 16.33 9.55 -5.28
CA SER A 193 16.84 8.45 -6.10
C SER A 193 17.36 8.98 -7.43
N ASP A 194 18.12 8.16 -8.16
CA ASP A 194 18.63 8.49 -9.50
C ASP A 194 17.49 8.74 -10.52
N PHE A 195 16.26 8.34 -10.19
CA PHE A 195 15.07 8.42 -11.03
C PHE A 195 14.01 9.41 -10.49
N GLY A 196 14.35 10.19 -9.46
CA GLY A 196 13.45 11.17 -8.84
C GLY A 196 13.31 11.02 -7.33
N ASP A 197 12.53 11.92 -6.73
CA ASP A 197 12.35 12.01 -5.28
C ASP A 197 11.11 11.26 -4.80
N LEU A 198 11.29 10.40 -3.79
CA LEU A 198 10.21 9.66 -3.15
C LEU A 198 9.89 10.19 -1.76
N LYS A 199 8.63 10.54 -1.53
CA LYS A 199 8.15 10.90 -0.19
C LYS A 199 7.96 9.66 0.66
N VAL A 200 8.61 9.60 1.82
CA VAL A 200 8.58 8.43 2.70
C VAL A 200 7.46 8.55 3.73
N ILE A 201 6.34 7.87 3.49
CA ILE A 201 5.15 7.87 4.34
C ILE A 201 5.16 6.67 5.30
N PRO A 202 5.21 6.89 6.63
CA PRO A 202 5.10 5.82 7.60
C PRO A 202 3.63 5.44 7.83
N ASN A 203 3.31 4.17 7.60
CA ASN A 203 2.03 3.56 7.94
C ASN A 203 2.16 2.80 9.25
N ARG A 204 1.13 2.90 10.11
CA ARG A 204 1.20 2.36 11.47
C ARG A 204 0.84 0.87 11.53
N PHE A 205 -0.07 0.44 10.66
CA PHE A 205 -0.58 -0.93 10.61
C PHE A 205 -0.16 -1.67 9.33
N GLN A 206 0.71 -1.04 8.52
CA GLN A 206 1.37 -1.75 7.43
C GLN A 206 2.27 -2.84 7.96
N ARG A 207 2.23 -3.96 7.26
CA ARG A 207 3.07 -5.12 7.52
C ARG A 207 4.56 -4.73 7.46
N GLU A 208 5.30 -5.07 8.51
CA GLU A 208 6.73 -4.74 8.64
C GLU A 208 7.64 -5.43 7.61
N GLN A 209 7.14 -6.46 6.93
CA GLN A 209 7.90 -7.19 5.91
C GLN A 209 7.75 -6.59 4.51
N SER A 210 6.94 -5.53 4.38
CA SER A 210 6.55 -4.96 3.10
C SER A 210 6.86 -3.47 3.06
N GLY A 211 7.33 -3.02 1.89
CA GLY A 211 7.48 -1.62 1.53
C GLY A 211 6.90 -1.43 0.13
N PHE A 212 6.10 -0.38 -0.06
CA PHE A 212 5.44 -0.12 -1.34
C PHE A 212 6.00 1.15 -1.96
N VAL A 213 6.52 1.00 -3.17
CA VAL A 213 6.89 2.11 -4.05
C VAL A 213 5.69 2.32 -4.97
N LEU A 214 5.03 3.46 -4.83
CA LEU A 214 3.76 3.75 -5.49
C LEU A 214 3.86 5.01 -6.34
N ASP A 215 3.23 4.92 -7.49
CA ASP A 215 2.82 6.04 -8.30
C ASP A 215 1.32 6.31 -8.04
N PRO A 216 0.94 7.44 -7.43
CA PRO A 216 -0.45 7.78 -7.13
C PRO A 216 -1.38 7.84 -8.35
N GLU A 217 -0.86 7.96 -9.58
CA GLU A 217 -1.69 7.93 -10.78
C GLU A 217 -2.35 6.56 -11.00
N TYR A 218 -1.63 5.49 -10.65
CA TYR A 218 -2.09 4.10 -10.88
C TYR A 218 -2.80 3.47 -9.68
N TRP A 219 -2.76 4.13 -8.52
CA TRP A 219 -3.30 3.59 -7.27
C TRP A 219 -4.32 4.54 -6.63
N SER A 220 -5.55 4.04 -6.49
CA SER A 220 -6.60 4.72 -5.73
C SER A 220 -7.43 3.72 -4.92
N VAL A 221 -7.98 4.20 -3.80
CA VAL A 221 -8.95 3.45 -2.99
C VAL A 221 -10.34 3.99 -3.31
N ALA A 222 -11.23 3.10 -3.76
CA ALA A 222 -12.63 3.43 -4.03
C ALA A 222 -13.54 2.91 -2.91
N TYR A 223 -14.52 3.72 -2.51
CA TYR A 223 -15.51 3.37 -1.50
C TYR A 223 -16.87 3.15 -2.18
N PHE A 224 -17.47 1.97 -1.97
CA PHE A 224 -18.82 1.69 -2.47
C PHE A 224 -19.91 2.29 -1.55
N ARG A 225 -19.63 2.27 -0.24
CA ARG A 225 -20.45 2.92 0.78
C ARG A 225 -19.54 3.76 1.65
N ASP A 226 -19.89 5.03 1.80
CA ASP A 226 -19.18 5.94 2.67
C ASP A 226 -19.39 5.58 4.15
N PHE A 227 -18.53 6.15 5.00
CA PHE A 227 -18.63 6.02 6.44
C PHE A 227 -19.93 6.66 6.93
N LYS A 228 -20.77 5.88 7.60
CA LYS A 228 -21.96 6.37 8.28
C LYS A 228 -22.12 5.74 9.65
N GLN A 229 -22.79 6.49 10.52
CA GLN A 229 -23.32 6.00 11.78
C GLN A 229 -24.78 5.59 11.53
N GLU A 230 -25.14 4.39 11.96
CA GLU A 230 -26.52 3.92 11.96
C GLU A 230 -26.85 3.40 13.35
N GLU A 231 -28.04 3.74 13.84
CA GLU A 231 -28.60 3.11 15.03
C GLU A 231 -29.10 1.73 14.63
N VAL A 232 -28.71 0.72 15.41
CA VAL A 232 -29.07 -0.68 15.18
C VAL A 232 -29.99 -1.06 16.34
N ALA A 233 -31.29 -1.09 16.06
CA ALA A 233 -32.34 -1.48 17.00
C ALA A 233 -32.51 -3.00 17.06
#